data_AF-A0A661DWT9-F1
#
_entry.id   AF-A0A661DWT9-F1
#
_cell.length_a   1.000
_cell.length_b   1.000
_cell.length_c   1.000
_cell.angle_alpha   90.00
_cell.angle_beta   90.00
_cell.angle_gamma   90.00
#
_symmetry.space_group_name_H-M   'P 1'
#
loop_
_entity.id
_entity.type
_entity.pdbx_description
1 polymer ?
#
loop_
_entity_poly.entity_id
_entity_poly.type
_entity_poly.pdbx_seq_one_letter_code
_entity_poly.pdbx_strand_id
1 'polypeptide(L)'
;MVGIVLLAAWLATRSTAAAAVMRRSWIALWLVAAAGLVLTLGLRFDSVVEVEAPQVRKSGGSPMPPAGTVSRFSHRRAWRLDPGNRVTVPLHLRSGTEVVLEGWLMGKARHRGWLEVRWDEGDTVVIPWRGEGATERVPLPPPPGPGHHRLGITLRSPPQGAAALDRLVLNPGEEPPG
;
A
#
# COMPACT_ATOMS: atom_id res chain seq x y z
N MET A 1 -22.34 -3.08 17.23
CA MET A 1 -21.64 -3.23 18.54
C MET A 1 -22.30 -2.45 19.67
N VAL A 2 -22.77 -1.20 19.47
CA VAL A 2 -23.34 -0.36 20.55
C VAL A 2 -24.54 -1.01 21.29
N GLY A 3 -25.42 -1.71 20.58
CA GLY A 3 -26.59 -2.36 21.18
C GLY A 3 -26.27 -3.51 22.15
N ILE A 4 -25.19 -4.26 21.90
CA ILE A 4 -24.79 -5.39 22.76
C ILE A 4 -24.18 -4.87 24.07
N VAL A 5 -23.42 -3.78 24.00
CA VAL A 5 -22.81 -3.13 25.17
C VAL A 5 -23.88 -2.53 26.09
N LEU A 6 -24.90 -1.88 25.51
CA LEU A 6 -26.02 -1.32 26.27
C LEU A 6 -26.90 -2.40 26.94
N LEU A 7 -27.15 -3.51 26.26
CA LEU A 7 -27.92 -4.62 26.80
C LEU A 7 -27.17 -5.28 27.99
N ALA A 8 -25.86 -5.48 27.86
CA ALA A 8 -25.05 -6.08 28.92
C ALA A 8 -24.91 -5.16 30.15
N ALA A 9 -24.78 -3.84 29.95
CA ALA A 9 -24.78 -2.85 31.02
C ALA A 9 -26.14 -2.79 31.76
N TRP A 10 -27.24 -2.90 31.02
CA TRP A 10 -28.60 -2.91 31.59
C TRP A 10 -28.92 -4.19 32.37
N LEU A 11 -28.44 -5.36 31.92
CA LEU A 11 -28.58 -6.62 32.66
C LEU A 11 -27.70 -6.66 33.92
N ALA A 12 -26.50 -6.06 33.87
CA ALA A 12 -25.59 -6.01 35.02
C ALA A 12 -26.10 -5.12 36.17
N THR A 13 -26.91 -4.10 35.89
CA THR A 13 -27.52 -3.25 36.92
C THR A 13 -28.74 -3.88 37.60
N ARG A 14 -29.36 -4.91 37.00
CA ARG A 14 -30.54 -5.61 37.56
C ARG A 14 -30.22 -6.89 38.32
N SER A 15 -29.01 -7.44 38.22
CA SER A 15 -28.67 -8.76 38.79
C SER A 15 -27.22 -8.80 39.28
N THR A 16 -27.03 -8.99 40.59
CA THR A 16 -25.71 -9.17 41.21
C THR A 16 -25.01 -10.44 40.73
N ALA A 17 -25.78 -11.47 40.38
CA ALA A 17 -25.27 -12.71 39.77
C ALA A 17 -24.74 -12.47 38.35
N ALA A 18 -25.45 -11.68 37.52
CA ALA A 18 -24.98 -11.29 36.20
C ALA A 18 -23.71 -10.43 36.28
N ALA A 19 -23.65 -9.49 37.24
CA ALA A 19 -22.46 -8.70 37.50
C ALA A 19 -21.25 -9.57 37.95
N ALA A 20 -21.48 -10.62 38.76
CA ALA A 20 -20.43 -11.54 39.18
C ALA A 20 -19.90 -12.40 38.02
N VAL A 21 -20.78 -12.89 37.14
CA VAL A 21 -20.41 -13.63 35.92
C VAL A 21 -19.64 -12.74 34.95
N MET A 22 -20.09 -11.49 34.76
CA MET A 22 -19.43 -10.50 33.91
C MET A 22 -18.02 -10.18 34.42
N ARG A 23 -17.87 -9.97 35.74
CA ARG A 23 -16.57 -9.72 36.38
C ARG A 23 -15.62 -10.90 36.26
N ARG A 24 -16.13 -12.14 36.34
CA ARG A 24 -15.34 -13.37 36.18
C ARG A 24 -14.95 -13.63 34.71
N SER A 25 -15.74 -13.13 33.77
CA SER A 25 -15.58 -13.36 32.33
C SER A 25 -15.00 -12.17 31.56
N TRP A 26 -14.64 -11.09 32.27
CA TRP A 26 -14.09 -9.86 31.68
C TRP A 26 -12.87 -10.11 30.82
N ILE A 27 -11.96 -10.98 31.27
CA ILE A 27 -10.76 -11.36 30.53
C ILE A 27 -11.15 -12.01 29.19
N ALA A 28 -12.11 -12.95 29.20
CA ALA A 28 -12.59 -13.60 27.97
C ALA A 28 -13.23 -12.60 27.00
N LEU A 29 -14.02 -11.63 27.51
CA LEU A 29 -14.60 -10.56 26.69
C LEU A 29 -13.51 -9.70 26.04
N TRP A 30 -12.46 -9.34 26.77
CA TRP A 30 -11.32 -8.61 26.20
C TRP A 30 -10.55 -9.41 25.16
N LEU A 31 -10.35 -10.70 25.39
CA LEU A 31 -9.69 -11.57 24.43
C LEU A 31 -10.49 -11.68 23.13
N VAL A 32 -11.82 -11.82 23.22
CA VAL A 32 -12.69 -11.82 22.03
C VAL A 32 -12.65 -10.47 21.32
N ALA A 33 -12.72 -9.35 22.06
CA ALA A 33 -12.63 -8.02 21.47
C ALA A 33 -11.27 -7.77 20.79
N ALA A 34 -10.17 -8.18 21.42
CA ALA A 34 -8.83 -8.09 20.87
C ALA A 34 -8.66 -8.98 19.64
N ALA A 35 -9.17 -10.21 19.68
CA ALA A 35 -9.16 -11.12 18.53
C ALA A 35 -9.94 -10.52 17.35
N GLY A 36 -11.14 -9.98 17.60
CA GLY A 36 -11.93 -9.28 16.58
C GLY A 36 -11.22 -8.05 16.01
N LEU A 37 -10.54 -7.28 16.85
CA LEU A 37 -9.73 -6.14 16.40
C LEU A 37 -8.54 -6.60 15.52
N VAL A 38 -7.81 -7.63 15.92
CA VAL A 38 -6.69 -8.18 15.13
C VAL A 38 -7.20 -8.71 13.80
N LEU A 39 -8.33 -9.40 13.79
CA LEU A 39 -8.93 -9.97 12.59
C LEU A 39 -9.41 -8.87 11.63
N THR A 40 -10.05 -7.82 12.14
CA THR A 40 -10.46 -6.67 11.31
C THR A 40 -9.27 -5.89 10.73
N LEU A 41 -8.18 -5.75 11.49
CA LEU A 41 -6.94 -5.15 10.97
C LEU A 41 -6.26 -6.06 9.93
N GLY A 42 -6.24 -7.37 10.17
CA GLY A 42 -5.68 -8.37 9.25
C GLY A 42 -6.47 -8.52 7.96
N LEU A 43 -7.76 -8.19 7.94
CA LEU A 43 -8.59 -8.17 6.73
C LEU A 43 -8.51 -6.85 5.96
N ARG A 44 -7.73 -5.87 6.44
CA ARG A 44 -7.55 -4.61 5.74
C ARG A 44 -6.56 -4.78 4.60
N PHE A 45 -7.09 -4.75 3.39
CA PHE A 45 -6.30 -4.75 2.16
C PHE A 45 -5.88 -3.33 1.79
N ASP A 46 -4.77 -3.20 1.09
CA ASP A 46 -4.27 -1.93 0.61
C ASP A 46 -5.10 -1.44 -0.58
N SER A 47 -5.41 -0.15 -0.59
CA SER A 47 -6.06 0.54 -1.72
C SER A 47 -5.12 1.53 -2.39
N VAL A 48 -4.30 2.22 -1.59
CA VAL A 48 -3.28 3.15 -2.05
C VAL A 48 -2.06 3.04 -1.15
N VAL A 49 -0.88 2.96 -1.74
CA VAL A 49 0.39 3.03 -1.02
C VAL A 49 1.25 4.14 -1.61
N GLU A 50 1.44 5.22 -0.84
CA GLU A 50 2.38 6.28 -1.20
C GLU A 50 3.81 5.74 -1.20
N VAL A 51 4.58 6.01 -2.25
CA VAL A 51 5.96 5.51 -2.34
C VAL A 51 6.86 6.16 -1.29
N GLU A 52 6.54 7.39 -0.86
CA GLU A 52 7.24 8.03 0.27
C GLU A 52 6.94 7.37 1.63
N ALA A 53 5.92 6.52 1.74
CA ALA A 53 5.48 5.99 3.03
C ALA A 53 6.61 5.27 3.80
N PRO A 54 6.63 5.32 5.14
CA PRO A 54 7.71 4.75 5.95
C PRO A 54 7.90 3.25 5.76
N GLN A 55 6.84 2.48 5.48
CA GLN A 55 6.95 1.05 5.23
C GLN A 55 7.64 0.70 3.90
N VAL A 56 7.72 1.65 2.96
CA VAL A 56 8.36 1.45 1.66
C VAL A 56 9.87 1.54 1.81
N ARG A 57 10.56 0.46 1.46
CA ARG A 57 12.03 0.39 1.50
C ARG A 57 12.59 1.03 0.24
N LYS A 58 13.51 1.98 0.40
CA LYS A 58 14.21 2.65 -0.70
C LYS A 58 15.70 2.34 -0.61
N SER A 59 16.29 1.92 -1.71
CA SER A 59 17.73 1.80 -1.90
C SER A 59 18.13 2.87 -2.93
N GLY A 60 18.60 4.00 -2.42
CA GLY A 60 18.90 5.20 -3.21
C GLY A 60 17.68 6.06 -3.56
N GLY A 61 17.88 6.99 -4.48
CA GLY A 61 16.89 8.00 -4.86
C GLY A 61 16.74 9.15 -3.84
N SER A 62 15.76 10.02 -4.05
CA SER A 62 15.52 11.19 -3.19
C SER A 62 14.05 11.60 -3.17
N PRO A 63 13.55 12.20 -2.08
CA PRO A 63 12.19 12.74 -2.07
C PRO A 63 12.03 13.91 -3.05
N MET A 64 10.81 14.08 -3.55
CA MET A 64 10.37 15.18 -4.40
C MET A 64 9.04 15.73 -3.85
N PRO A 65 8.99 17.01 -3.41
CA PRO A 65 10.07 17.99 -3.41
C PRO A 65 11.23 17.59 -2.46
N PRO A 66 12.45 18.13 -2.67
CA PRO A 66 13.59 17.83 -1.82
C PRO A 66 13.31 18.04 -0.33
N ALA A 67 14.01 17.29 0.51
CA ALA A 67 13.90 17.47 1.95
C ALA A 67 14.27 18.92 2.34
N GLY A 68 13.49 19.53 3.23
CA GLY A 68 13.70 20.92 3.66
C GLY A 68 13.02 21.99 2.80
N THR A 69 12.34 21.63 1.71
CA THR A 69 11.51 22.59 0.95
C THR A 69 10.36 23.12 1.83
N VAL A 70 10.29 24.45 1.99
CA VAL A 70 9.20 25.15 2.68
C VAL A 70 7.88 24.81 1.98
N SER A 71 6.83 24.51 2.76
CA SER A 71 5.52 24.10 2.24
C SER A 71 5.52 22.81 1.41
N ARG A 72 6.44 21.87 1.69
CA ARG A 72 6.46 20.54 1.01
C ARG A 72 5.12 19.80 1.02
N PHE A 73 4.26 20.06 2.00
CA PHE A 73 2.94 19.44 2.14
C PHE A 73 1.89 20.01 1.18
N SER A 74 2.14 21.19 0.60
CA SER A 74 1.29 21.80 -0.43
C SER A 74 1.67 21.35 -1.85
N HIS A 75 2.75 20.60 -1.99
CA HIS A 75 3.23 20.07 -3.25
C HIS A 75 2.97 18.58 -3.35
N ARG A 76 2.84 18.11 -4.59
CA ARG A 76 2.76 16.69 -4.86
C ARG A 76 4.05 16.00 -4.41
N ARG A 77 3.89 14.89 -3.69
CA ARG A 77 4.98 14.09 -3.12
C ARG A 77 5.30 12.93 -4.05
N ALA A 78 6.58 12.61 -4.21
CA ALA A 78 7.06 11.49 -4.99
C ALA A 78 8.47 11.10 -4.55
N TRP A 79 8.87 9.87 -4.84
CA TRP A 79 10.26 9.46 -4.72
C TRP A 79 10.92 9.48 -6.10
N ARG A 80 11.94 10.32 -6.24
CA ARG A 80 12.79 10.32 -7.42
C ARG A 80 13.65 9.05 -7.42
N LEU A 81 13.53 8.30 -8.51
CA LEU A 81 14.23 7.07 -8.79
C LEU A 81 15.14 7.27 -10.00
N ASP A 82 16.44 7.48 -9.74
CA ASP A 82 17.48 7.42 -10.79
C ASP A 82 17.86 5.96 -11.14
N PRO A 83 18.47 5.71 -12.31
CA PRO A 83 18.94 4.38 -12.71
C PRO A 83 19.86 3.73 -11.67
N GLY A 84 19.64 2.45 -11.40
CA GLY A 84 20.36 1.68 -10.37
C GLY A 84 19.76 1.76 -8.97
N ASN A 85 18.84 2.69 -8.72
CA ASN A 85 18.07 2.73 -7.47
C ASN A 85 16.93 1.73 -7.50
N ARG A 86 16.46 1.35 -6.30
CA ARG A 86 15.34 0.42 -6.11
C ARG A 86 14.36 0.92 -5.06
N VAL A 87 13.08 0.75 -5.34
CA VAL A 87 11.99 0.87 -4.37
C VAL A 87 11.37 -0.51 -4.16
N THR A 88 11.07 -0.87 -2.92
CA THR A 88 10.39 -2.12 -2.57
C THR A 88 9.18 -1.79 -1.70
N VAL A 89 7.99 -2.04 -2.26
CA VAL A 89 6.72 -1.72 -1.64
C VAL A 89 6.10 -3.00 -1.06
N PRO A 90 5.91 -3.09 0.27
CA PRO A 90 5.10 -4.14 0.85
C PRO A 90 3.61 -3.87 0.56
N LEU A 91 2.88 -4.87 0.11
CA LEU A 91 1.47 -4.78 -0.26
C LEU A 91 0.66 -5.92 0.34
N HIS A 92 -0.57 -5.64 0.75
CA HIS A 92 -1.57 -6.63 1.16
C HIS A 92 -2.76 -6.62 0.21
N LEU A 93 -2.88 -7.68 -0.60
CA LEU A 93 -3.69 -7.72 -1.81
C LEU A 93 -4.91 -8.62 -1.69
N ARG A 94 -6.02 -8.22 -2.34
CA ARG A 94 -7.17 -9.10 -2.58
C ARG A 94 -6.94 -9.97 -3.81
N SER A 95 -7.72 -11.03 -3.95
CA SER A 95 -7.76 -11.80 -5.20
C SER A 95 -8.15 -10.89 -6.37
N GLY A 96 -7.50 -11.07 -7.52
CA GLY A 96 -7.78 -10.28 -8.73
C GLY A 96 -7.41 -8.80 -8.64
N THR A 97 -6.58 -8.37 -7.68
CA THR A 97 -6.20 -6.95 -7.57
C THR A 97 -5.31 -6.52 -8.74
N GLU A 98 -5.70 -5.45 -9.41
CA GLU A 98 -4.85 -4.75 -10.38
C GLU A 98 -4.01 -3.69 -9.68
N VAL A 99 -2.73 -3.64 -9.99
CA VAL A 99 -1.80 -2.67 -9.40
C VAL A 99 -1.35 -1.69 -10.45
N VAL A 100 -1.61 -0.41 -10.22
CA VAL A 100 -1.26 0.69 -11.11
C VAL A 100 -0.27 1.62 -10.42
N LEU A 101 0.86 1.87 -11.06
CA LEU A 101 1.82 2.87 -10.61
C LEU A 101 1.44 4.25 -11.15
N GLU A 102 1.30 5.22 -10.25
CA GLU A 102 1.21 6.64 -10.58
C GLU A 102 2.57 7.31 -10.41
N GLY A 103 3.01 8.01 -11.45
CA GLY A 103 4.30 8.71 -11.44
C GLY A 103 4.52 9.48 -12.73
N TRP A 104 5.73 10.00 -12.95
CA TRP A 104 6.08 10.66 -14.21
C TRP A 104 7.57 10.52 -14.52
N LEU A 105 7.91 10.59 -15.80
CA LEU A 105 9.28 10.52 -16.28
C LEU A 105 9.95 11.90 -16.37
N MET A 106 11.24 11.92 -16.09
CA MET A 106 12.08 13.11 -16.05
C MET A 106 13.31 12.94 -16.96
N GLY A 107 13.74 14.04 -17.56
CA GLY A 107 14.93 14.07 -18.42
C GLY A 107 14.82 13.09 -19.59
N LYS A 108 15.93 12.40 -19.89
CA LYS A 108 16.00 11.48 -21.05
C LYS A 108 15.14 10.23 -20.89
N ALA A 109 14.62 9.94 -19.69
CA ALA A 109 13.73 8.80 -19.47
C ALA A 109 12.38 8.96 -20.18
N ARG A 110 11.91 10.19 -20.43
CA ARG A 110 10.61 10.48 -21.08
C ARG A 110 10.38 9.72 -22.39
N HIS A 111 11.43 9.52 -23.18
CA HIS A 111 11.35 8.87 -24.49
C HIS A 111 11.87 7.42 -24.48
N ARG A 112 12.62 7.03 -23.45
CA ARG A 112 13.37 5.77 -23.39
C ARG A 112 13.46 5.26 -21.93
N GLY A 113 12.33 5.21 -21.24
CA GLY A 113 12.21 4.69 -19.90
C GLY A 113 11.70 3.26 -19.92
N TRP A 114 12.26 2.41 -19.05
CA TRP A 114 11.75 1.08 -18.78
C TRP A 114 11.68 0.88 -17.28
N LEU A 115 10.55 0.35 -16.80
CA LEU A 115 10.44 -0.14 -15.44
C LEU A 115 10.78 -1.61 -15.42
N GLU A 116 11.65 -2.00 -14.50
CA GLU A 116 11.78 -3.41 -14.15
C GLU A 116 11.06 -3.65 -12.83
N VAL A 117 10.10 -4.56 -12.90
CA VAL A 117 9.15 -4.84 -11.85
C VAL A 117 9.30 -6.30 -11.46
N ARG A 118 9.40 -6.56 -10.15
CA ARG A 118 9.56 -7.92 -9.64
C ARG A 118 8.65 -8.13 -8.45
N TRP A 119 7.84 -9.18 -8.51
CA TRP A 119 7.07 -9.66 -7.37
C TRP A 119 7.93 -10.62 -6.55
N ASP A 120 8.05 -10.36 -5.24
CA ASP A 120 8.78 -11.16 -4.28
C ASP A 120 10.21 -11.52 -4.78
N GLU A 121 10.46 -12.81 -4.96
CA GLU A 121 11.69 -13.38 -5.53
C GLU A 121 11.47 -14.00 -6.92
N GLY A 122 10.34 -13.70 -7.55
CA GLY A 122 9.99 -14.18 -8.89
C GLY A 122 10.71 -13.45 -10.02
N ASP A 123 10.21 -13.66 -11.23
CA ASP A 123 10.81 -13.11 -12.45
C ASP A 123 10.67 -11.59 -12.54
N THR A 124 11.69 -10.97 -13.14
CA THR A 124 11.66 -9.54 -13.43
C THR A 124 10.92 -9.31 -14.76
N VAL A 125 9.83 -8.56 -14.70
CA VAL A 125 9.07 -8.12 -15.86
C VAL A 125 9.51 -6.71 -16.23
N VAL A 126 9.83 -6.49 -17.51
CA VAL A 126 10.24 -5.18 -18.03
C VAL A 126 9.08 -4.53 -18.79
N ILE A 127 8.69 -3.34 -18.35
CA ILE A 127 7.56 -2.59 -18.91
C ILE A 127 8.10 -1.31 -19.55
N PRO A 128 7.80 -1.03 -20.83
CA PRO A 128 8.13 0.25 -21.42
C PRO A 128 7.29 1.35 -20.75
N TRP A 129 7.95 2.40 -20.29
CA TRP A 129 7.29 3.59 -19.76
C TRP A 129 7.66 4.77 -20.66
N ARG A 130 6.66 5.33 -21.33
CA ARG A 130 6.82 6.51 -22.19
C ARG A 130 5.84 7.57 -21.74
N GLY A 131 6.33 8.80 -21.71
CA GLY A 131 5.59 9.87 -21.07
C GLY A 131 6.07 11.27 -21.37
N GLU A 132 5.12 12.19 -21.55
CA GLU A 132 5.39 13.59 -21.91
C GLU A 132 5.46 14.53 -20.69
N GLY A 133 5.46 13.97 -19.47
CA GLY A 133 5.82 14.67 -18.24
C GLY A 133 4.64 15.07 -17.35
N ALA A 134 3.41 14.66 -17.69
CA ALA A 134 2.28 14.67 -16.77
C ALA A 134 2.28 13.40 -15.90
N THR A 135 1.40 13.35 -14.89
CA THR A 135 1.12 12.11 -14.17
C THR A 135 0.66 11.04 -15.14
N GLU A 136 1.33 9.90 -15.10
CA GLU A 136 0.96 8.74 -15.87
C GLU A 136 0.64 7.57 -14.96
N ARG A 137 -0.27 6.75 -15.46
CA ARG A 137 -0.71 5.51 -14.86
C ARG A 137 -0.09 4.36 -15.65
N VAL A 138 0.79 3.61 -15.00
CA VAL A 138 1.46 2.46 -15.60
C VAL A 138 0.89 1.19 -14.97
N PRO A 139 0.14 0.36 -15.72
CA PRO A 139 -0.30 -0.93 -15.21
C PRO A 139 0.91 -1.82 -14.97
N LEU A 140 0.95 -2.46 -13.80
CA LEU A 140 2.02 -3.38 -13.42
C LEU A 140 1.59 -4.83 -13.69
N PRO A 141 2.53 -5.78 -13.83
CA PRO A 141 2.20 -7.19 -13.95
C PRO A 141 1.29 -7.64 -12.80
N PRO A 142 0.36 -8.57 -13.05
CA PRO A 142 -0.56 -9.05 -12.04
C PRO A 142 0.22 -9.66 -10.86
N PRO A 143 -0.28 -9.50 -9.62
CA PRO A 143 0.35 -10.10 -8.46
C PRO A 143 0.26 -11.64 -8.50
N PRO A 144 1.15 -12.35 -7.80
CA PRO A 144 1.14 -13.82 -7.77
C PRO A 144 -0.14 -14.43 -7.16
N GLY A 145 -0.82 -13.69 -6.29
CA GLY A 145 -2.04 -14.12 -5.62
C GLY A 145 -2.54 -13.11 -4.58
N PRO A 146 -3.56 -13.47 -3.79
CA PRO A 146 -3.99 -12.70 -2.63
C PRO A 146 -3.01 -12.83 -1.46
N GLY A 147 -2.98 -11.82 -0.60
CA GLY A 147 -2.16 -11.81 0.62
C GLY A 147 -0.99 -10.83 0.55
N HIS A 148 0.04 -11.10 1.37
CA HIS A 148 1.17 -10.19 1.52
C HIS A 148 2.25 -10.45 0.47
N HIS A 149 2.61 -9.41 -0.27
CA HIS A 149 3.62 -9.47 -1.32
C HIS A 149 4.57 -8.28 -1.24
N ARG A 150 5.75 -8.43 -1.85
CA ARG A 150 6.73 -7.37 -2.02
C ARG A 150 6.87 -7.04 -3.50
N LEU A 151 6.63 -5.79 -3.85
CA LEU A 151 6.81 -5.29 -5.20
C LEU A 151 8.12 -4.50 -5.29
N GLY A 152 9.10 -5.05 -6.00
CA GLY A 152 10.33 -4.35 -6.38
C GLY A 152 10.15 -3.55 -7.66
N ILE A 153 10.53 -2.28 -7.65
CA ILE A 153 10.49 -1.37 -8.80
C ILE A 153 11.88 -0.77 -8.98
N THR A 154 12.40 -0.85 -10.20
CA THR A 154 13.65 -0.23 -10.63
C THR A 154 13.45 0.49 -11.96
N LEU A 155 14.22 1.55 -12.19
CA LEU A 155 14.22 2.27 -13.46
C LEU A 155 15.45 1.88 -14.27
N ARG A 156 15.23 1.50 -15.54
CA ARG A 156 16.24 1.52 -16.59
C ARG A 156 15.98 2.71 -17.50
N SER A 157 16.97 3.57 -17.67
CA SER A 157 16.91 4.68 -18.63
C SER A 157 18.31 5.09 -19.08
N PRO A 158 18.43 5.87 -20.17
CA PRO A 158 19.67 6.54 -20.52
C PRO A 158 20.21 7.42 -19.36
N PRO A 159 21.50 7.79 -19.39
CA PRO A 159 22.07 8.74 -18.44
C PRO A 159 21.25 10.04 -18.40
N GLN A 160 21.09 10.62 -17.21
CA GLN A 160 20.25 11.81 -16.97
C GLN A 160 18.74 11.60 -17.17
N GLY A 161 18.27 10.35 -17.24
CA GLY A 161 16.88 9.99 -17.07
C GLY A 161 16.58 9.66 -15.60
N ALA A 162 15.38 10.00 -15.14
CA ALA A 162 14.88 9.61 -13.82
C ALA A 162 13.35 9.44 -13.88
N ALA A 163 12.77 8.82 -12.87
CA ALA A 163 11.33 8.73 -12.69
C ALA A 163 10.95 9.28 -11.32
N ALA A 164 9.83 9.96 -11.21
CA ALA A 164 9.23 10.33 -9.94
C ALA A 164 8.06 9.38 -9.68
N LEU A 165 8.19 8.56 -8.64
CA LEU A 165 7.17 7.59 -8.26
C LEU A 165 6.30 8.19 -7.15
N ASP A 166 5.01 8.39 -7.40
CA ASP A 166 4.08 8.99 -6.42
C ASP A 166 3.50 7.90 -5.51
N ARG A 167 2.68 7.01 -6.10
CA ARG A 167 1.92 6.01 -5.36
C ARG A 167 1.56 4.81 -6.21
N LEU A 168 1.24 3.71 -5.54
CA LEU A 168 0.55 2.59 -6.14
C LEU A 168 -0.94 2.69 -5.81
N VAL A 169 -1.77 2.51 -6.82
CA VAL A 169 -3.22 2.42 -6.70
C VAL A 169 -3.61 0.96 -6.96
N LEU A 170 -4.37 0.40 -6.02
CA LEU A 170 -4.80 -0.99 -6.04
C LEU A 170 -6.29 -1.01 -6.32
N ASN A 171 -6.64 -1.43 -7.54
CA ASN A 171 -8.02 -1.54 -7.95
C ASN A 171 -8.46 -3.00 -7.76
N PRO A 172 -9.66 -3.27 -7.24
CA PRO A 172 -10.25 -4.59 -7.41
C PRO A 172 -10.41 -4.81 -8.92
N GLY A 173 -9.75 -5.82 -9.47
CA GLY A 173 -9.92 -6.15 -10.88
C GLY A 173 -11.37 -6.52 -11.16
N GLU A 174 -11.81 -6.27 -12.38
CA GLU A 174 -13.08 -6.81 -12.86
C GLU A 174 -12.95 -8.35 -12.87
N GLU A 175 -13.73 -9.01 -12.02
CA GLU A 175 -13.89 -10.46 -12.09
C GLU A 175 -14.47 -10.77 -13.48
N PRO A 176 -13.81 -11.57 -14.33
CA PRO A 176 -14.37 -11.91 -15.63
C PRO A 176 -15.73 -12.59 -15.40
N PRO A 177 -16.79 -12.26 -16.18
CA PRO A 177 -18.06 -12.93 -16.04
C PRO A 177 -17.85 -14.43 -16.30
N GLY A 178 -18.15 -15.24 -15.28
CA GLY A 178 -18.10 -16.69 -15.34
C GLY A 178 -19.18 -17.30 -16.22
#